data_AF-A0A925RCN8-F1
#
_entry.id   AF-A0A925RCN8-F1
#
_cell.length_a   1.000
_cell.length_b   1.000
_cell.length_c   1.000
_cell.angle_alpha   90.00
_cell.angle_beta   90.00
_cell.angle_gamma   90.00
#
_symmetry.space_group_name_H-M   'P 1'
#
loop_
_entity.id
_entity.type
_entity.pdbx_description
1 polymer ?
#
loop_
_entity_poly.entity_id
_entity_poly.type
_entity_poly.pdbx_seq_one_letter_code
_entity_poly.pdbx_strand_id
1 'polypeptide(L)'
;MMIPAAAACGMLAGCNTGVEDVESAKTGYQEAQRDADKMVADARQEGDETLHETKKIVIDDINAEKKDLNTAASEAAEDLTEERSDVIEATQQGQKEIAEAEAKREADIAEARGAAVDKVTDAKRELEETKQKAIADTRKKVQKCEAEVTAQEQELVDAEAEMAAAEIRLKNATDDNRADLQEELDAAKKAVSEQEADLAEAKQALNKEQAELKRVESSTK
;
A
#
# COMPACT_ATOMS: atom_id res chain seq x y z
N MET A 1 -35.82 4.18 36.88
CA MET A 1 -35.30 5.02 35.78
C MET A 1 -34.06 4.34 35.24
N MET A 2 -34.22 3.44 34.28
CA MET A 2 -33.11 2.83 33.55
C MET A 2 -32.71 3.77 32.42
N ILE A 3 -31.43 4.13 32.41
CA ILE A 3 -30.79 4.82 31.29
C ILE A 3 -30.58 3.74 30.23
N PRO A 4 -31.09 3.88 28.99
CA PRO A 4 -30.68 2.99 27.92
C PRO A 4 -29.22 3.33 27.63
N ALA A 5 -28.32 2.42 27.99
CA ALA A 5 -26.95 2.43 27.52
C ALA A 5 -26.96 1.99 26.05
N ALA A 6 -27.47 2.87 25.18
CA ALA A 6 -27.08 2.88 23.79
C ALA A 6 -25.59 3.21 23.77
N ALA A 7 -24.76 2.19 23.97
CA ALA A 7 -23.34 2.26 23.72
C ALA A 7 -23.16 2.33 22.21
N ALA A 8 -23.42 3.53 21.69
CA ALA A 8 -22.88 4.00 20.43
C ALA A 8 -21.44 3.52 20.38
N CYS A 9 -21.18 2.58 19.48
CA CYS A 9 -19.84 2.13 19.16
C CYS A 9 -19.04 3.37 18.79
N GLY A 10 -18.34 3.92 19.78
CA GLY A 10 -17.48 5.06 19.65
C GLY A 10 -16.52 4.74 18.52
N MET A 11 -16.74 5.41 17.40
CA MET A 11 -15.79 5.54 16.32
C MET A 11 -14.58 6.25 16.92
N LEU A 12 -13.67 5.46 17.51
CA LEU A 12 -12.30 5.91 17.71
C LEU A 12 -11.73 6.07 16.30
N ALA A 13 -11.82 7.31 15.82
CA ALA A 13 -11.25 7.80 14.58
C ALA A 13 -9.71 7.77 14.65
N GLY A 14 -9.14 6.57 14.65
CA GLY A 14 -7.96 6.31 13.84
C GLY A 14 -8.48 5.85 12.49
N CYS A 15 -8.01 6.44 11.39
CA CYS A 15 -8.42 6.05 10.04
C CYS A 15 -8.35 4.51 9.91
N ASN A 16 -9.52 3.88 9.86
CA ASN A 16 -9.67 2.44 9.76
C ASN A 16 -9.04 2.02 8.44
N THR A 17 -7.99 1.21 8.47
CA THR A 17 -7.37 0.74 7.24
C THR A 17 -8.16 -0.48 6.74
N GLY A 18 -8.65 -0.44 5.50
CA GLY A 18 -9.51 -1.46 4.92
C GLY A 18 -9.02 -1.96 3.56
N VAL A 19 -9.90 -2.66 2.84
CA VAL A 19 -9.59 -3.16 1.48
C VAL A 19 -9.26 -2.01 0.52
N GLU A 20 -9.96 -0.89 0.62
CA GLU A 20 -9.78 0.30 -0.23
C GLU A 20 -8.38 0.92 -0.06
N ASP A 21 -7.85 0.92 1.17
CA ASP A 21 -6.48 1.39 1.45
C ASP A 21 -5.44 0.43 0.86
N VAL A 22 -5.67 -0.88 0.96
CA VAL A 22 -4.78 -1.90 0.37
C VAL A 22 -4.76 -1.76 -1.17
N GLU A 23 -5.91 -1.50 -1.80
CA GLU A 23 -5.98 -1.26 -3.25
C GLU A 23 -5.28 0.04 -3.66
N SER A 24 -5.44 1.10 -2.86
CA SER A 24 -4.76 2.38 -3.08
C SER A 24 -3.24 2.22 -2.97
N ALA A 25 -2.74 1.54 -1.94
CA ALA A 25 -1.32 1.26 -1.77
C ALA A 25 -0.77 0.36 -2.88
N LYS A 26 -1.57 -0.60 -3.39
CA LYS A 26 -1.19 -1.46 -4.52
C LYS A 26 -1.04 -0.65 -5.80
N THR A 27 -1.94 0.30 -6.02
CA THR A 27 -1.84 1.25 -7.15
C THR A 27 -0.58 2.09 -7.02
N GLY A 28 -0.30 2.64 -5.82
CA GLY A 28 0.93 3.40 -5.55
C GLY A 28 2.20 2.59 -5.81
N TYR A 29 2.23 1.31 -5.42
CA TYR A 29 3.35 0.42 -5.75
C TYR A 29 3.51 0.21 -7.27
N GLN A 30 2.42 0.02 -8.01
CA GLN A 30 2.48 -0.12 -9.48
C GLN A 30 2.94 1.17 -10.17
N GLU A 31 2.51 2.32 -9.68
CA GLU A 31 2.98 3.62 -10.15
C GLU A 31 4.47 3.82 -9.87
N ALA A 32 4.93 3.44 -8.67
CA ALA A 32 6.34 3.46 -8.32
C ALA A 32 7.19 2.58 -9.26
N GLN A 33 6.69 1.39 -9.64
CA GLN A 33 7.36 0.54 -10.63
C GLN A 33 7.45 1.21 -12.01
N ARG A 34 6.35 1.79 -12.50
CA ARG A 34 6.34 2.49 -13.80
C ARG A 34 7.26 3.70 -13.80
N ASP A 35 7.30 4.45 -12.72
CA ASP A 35 8.17 5.61 -12.58
C ASP A 35 9.64 5.20 -12.49
N ALA A 36 9.94 4.13 -11.76
CA ALA A 36 11.28 3.56 -11.67
C ALA A 36 11.80 3.10 -13.05
N ASP A 37 10.94 2.44 -13.84
CA ASP A 37 11.27 2.06 -15.22
C ASP A 37 11.56 3.28 -16.10
N LYS A 38 10.76 4.35 -15.96
CA LYS A 38 10.98 5.62 -16.68
C LYS A 38 12.29 6.29 -16.27
N MET A 39 12.61 6.38 -14.98
CA MET A 39 13.87 6.97 -14.50
C MET A 39 15.10 6.34 -15.18
N VAL A 40 15.12 5.01 -15.28
CA VAL A 40 16.22 4.29 -15.93
C VAL A 40 16.20 4.49 -17.45
N ALA A 41 15.02 4.57 -18.06
CA ALA A 41 14.89 4.81 -19.50
C ALA A 41 15.36 6.23 -19.87
N ASP A 42 14.95 7.24 -19.11
CA ASP A 42 15.30 8.64 -19.31
C ASP A 42 16.82 8.84 -19.15
N ALA A 43 17.43 8.30 -18.09
CA ALA A 43 18.88 8.36 -17.89
C ALA A 43 19.67 7.67 -19.02
N ARG A 44 19.15 6.58 -19.58
CA ARG A 44 19.76 5.93 -20.75
C ARG A 44 19.68 6.82 -21.99
N GLN A 45 18.51 7.39 -22.25
CA GLN A 45 18.28 8.25 -23.40
C GLN A 45 19.17 9.49 -23.33
N GLU A 46 19.17 10.22 -22.22
CA GLU A 46 19.99 11.42 -22.02
C GLU A 46 21.49 11.10 -22.13
N GLY A 47 21.92 9.98 -21.54
CA GLY A 47 23.30 9.51 -21.64
C GLY A 47 23.70 9.12 -23.08
N ASP A 48 22.81 8.47 -23.83
CA ASP A 48 23.01 8.13 -25.24
C ASP A 48 23.09 9.37 -26.14
N GLU A 49 22.23 10.36 -25.91
CA GLU A 49 22.23 11.63 -26.63
C GLU A 49 23.54 12.40 -26.39
N THR A 50 23.96 12.51 -25.13
CA THR A 50 25.21 13.20 -24.75
C THR A 50 26.44 12.51 -25.36
N LEU A 51 26.47 11.18 -25.33
CA LEU A 51 27.55 10.39 -25.92
C LEU A 51 27.58 10.54 -27.45
N HIS A 52 26.42 10.56 -28.09
CA HIS A 52 26.31 10.76 -29.53
C HIS A 52 26.84 12.13 -29.95
N GLU A 53 26.44 13.19 -29.25
CA GLU A 53 26.91 14.56 -29.50
C GLU A 53 28.42 14.68 -29.31
N THR A 54 28.96 14.11 -28.23
CA THR A 54 30.41 14.08 -27.97
C THR A 54 31.17 13.38 -29.11
N LYS A 55 30.69 12.20 -29.53
CA LYS A 55 31.29 11.45 -30.64
C LYS A 55 31.26 12.26 -31.94
N LYS A 56 30.18 12.99 -32.19
CA LYS A 56 30.05 13.84 -33.39
C LYS A 56 31.08 14.96 -33.38
N ILE A 57 31.17 15.73 -32.29
CA ILE A 57 32.13 16.84 -32.15
C ILE A 57 33.56 16.34 -32.37
N VAL A 58 33.94 15.27 -31.67
CA VAL A 58 35.28 14.66 -31.79
C VAL A 58 35.58 14.22 -33.23
N ILE A 59 34.62 13.59 -33.91
CA ILE A 59 34.82 13.14 -35.30
C ILE A 59 34.94 14.34 -36.25
N ASP A 60 34.14 15.39 -36.06
CA ASP A 60 34.17 16.60 -36.86
C ASP A 60 35.53 17.32 -36.71
N ASP A 61 36.05 17.43 -35.48
CA ASP A 61 37.37 18.01 -35.19
C ASP A 61 38.49 17.20 -35.85
N ILE A 62 38.52 15.87 -35.68
CA ILE A 62 39.52 15.00 -36.33
C ILE A 62 39.47 15.12 -37.86
N ASN A 63 38.28 15.29 -38.44
CA ASN A 63 38.14 15.44 -39.89
C ASN A 63 38.63 16.80 -40.38
N ALA A 64 38.48 17.86 -39.59
CA ALA A 64 39.05 19.17 -39.87
C ALA A 64 40.58 19.08 -39.89
N GLU A 65 41.20 18.55 -38.83
CA GLU A 65 42.66 18.37 -38.74
C GLU A 65 43.22 17.52 -39.89
N LYS A 66 42.51 16.44 -40.28
CA LYS A 66 42.90 15.61 -41.42
C LYS A 66 42.84 16.36 -42.76
N LYS A 67 41.92 17.31 -42.90
CA LYS A 67 41.79 18.11 -44.12
C LYS A 67 42.95 19.10 -44.22
N ASP A 68 43.34 19.70 -43.11
CA ASP A 68 44.46 20.64 -43.04
C ASP A 68 45.78 19.91 -43.34
N LEU A 69 45.99 18.73 -42.73
CA LEU A 69 47.09 17.82 -43.07
C LEU A 69 47.13 17.45 -44.56
N ASN A 70 45.99 17.12 -45.17
CA ASN A 70 45.93 16.78 -46.61
C ASN A 70 46.30 17.98 -47.50
N THR A 71 45.93 19.19 -47.08
CA THR A 71 46.25 20.43 -47.79
C THR A 71 47.75 20.70 -47.72
N ALA A 72 48.34 20.66 -46.52
CA ALA A 72 49.78 20.81 -46.30
C ALA A 72 50.62 19.77 -47.07
N ALA A 73 50.12 18.53 -47.18
CA ALA A 73 50.76 17.48 -47.98
C ALA A 73 50.75 17.76 -49.49
N SER A 74 49.77 18.53 -49.99
CA SER A 74 49.63 18.86 -51.41
C SER A 74 50.43 20.09 -51.85
N GLU A 75 50.79 20.99 -50.93
CA GLU A 75 51.39 22.30 -51.22
C GLU A 75 52.93 22.39 -51.00
N ALA A 76 53.62 21.25 -50.77
CA ALA A 76 55.09 21.17 -50.63
C ALA A 76 55.71 21.78 -49.35
N ALA A 77 55.04 21.57 -48.21
CA ALA A 77 55.58 20.83 -47.05
C ALA A 77 56.84 21.34 -46.30
N GLU A 78 56.76 22.47 -45.59
CA GLU A 78 57.62 22.72 -44.41
C GLU A 78 56.98 22.17 -43.11
N ASP A 79 55.65 22.20 -42.99
CA ASP A 79 54.94 21.96 -41.71
C ASP A 79 54.24 20.58 -41.60
N LEU A 80 54.49 19.67 -42.55
CA LEU A 80 53.83 18.35 -42.65
C LEU A 80 54.04 17.46 -41.40
N THR A 81 55.07 17.73 -40.59
CA THR A 81 55.32 17.00 -39.33
C THR A 81 54.45 17.54 -38.20
N GLU A 82 54.21 18.85 -38.16
CA GLU A 82 53.37 19.55 -37.18
C GLU A 82 51.90 19.14 -37.38
N GLU A 83 51.39 19.26 -38.60
CA GLU A 83 50.02 18.84 -38.97
C GLU A 83 49.73 17.35 -38.69
N ARG A 84 50.75 16.49 -38.78
CA ARG A 84 50.61 15.07 -38.38
C ARG A 84 50.54 14.91 -36.87
N SER A 85 51.27 15.73 -36.13
CA SER A 85 51.20 15.76 -34.67
C SER A 85 49.81 16.20 -34.23
N ASP A 86 49.25 17.24 -34.85
CA ASP A 86 47.94 17.80 -34.50
C ASP A 86 46.81 16.78 -34.70
N VAL A 87 46.81 16.05 -35.82
CA VAL A 87 45.85 14.94 -36.04
C VAL A 87 45.99 13.85 -34.97
N ILE A 88 47.22 13.52 -34.54
CA ILE A 88 47.47 12.52 -33.49
C ILE A 88 46.95 13.03 -32.14
N GLU A 89 47.24 14.28 -31.79
CA GLU A 89 46.80 14.92 -30.55
C GLU A 89 45.28 15.03 -30.50
N ALA A 90 44.64 15.53 -31.55
CA ALA A 90 43.18 15.60 -31.67
C ALA A 90 42.53 14.20 -31.57
N THR A 91 43.15 13.18 -32.16
CA THR A 91 42.64 11.80 -32.03
C THR A 91 42.76 11.27 -30.60
N GLN A 92 43.89 11.50 -29.92
CA GLN A 92 44.10 11.04 -28.55
C GLN A 92 43.20 11.78 -27.56
N GLN A 93 43.08 13.10 -27.69
CA GLN A 93 42.20 13.89 -26.86
C GLN A 93 40.74 13.51 -27.09
N GLY A 94 40.31 13.39 -28.34
CA GLY A 94 38.95 12.98 -28.67
C GLY A 94 38.58 11.59 -28.15
N GLN A 95 39.51 10.63 -28.19
CA GLN A 95 39.31 9.31 -27.57
C GLN A 95 39.13 9.41 -26.04
N LYS A 96 39.88 10.29 -25.39
CA LYS A 96 39.75 10.53 -23.95
C LYS A 96 38.39 11.15 -23.61
N GLU A 97 37.94 12.13 -24.38
CA GLU A 97 36.63 12.78 -24.20
C GLU A 97 35.47 11.78 -24.39
N ILE A 98 35.55 10.91 -25.41
CA ILE A 98 34.57 9.84 -25.61
C ILE A 98 34.57 8.88 -24.41
N ALA A 99 35.73 8.46 -23.92
CA ALA A 99 35.83 7.56 -22.77
C ALA A 99 35.27 8.17 -21.49
N GLU A 100 35.51 9.47 -21.26
CA GLU A 100 34.93 10.23 -20.13
C GLU A 100 33.41 10.33 -20.25
N ALA A 101 32.88 10.59 -21.45
CA ALA A 101 31.44 10.62 -21.70
C ALA A 101 30.77 9.24 -21.51
N GLU A 102 31.43 8.15 -21.94
CA GLU A 102 30.96 6.78 -21.70
C GLU A 102 30.94 6.45 -20.21
N ALA A 103 32.00 6.80 -19.47
CA ALA A 103 32.06 6.60 -18.03
C ALA A 103 30.97 7.38 -17.28
N LYS A 104 30.73 8.64 -17.68
CA LYS A 104 29.67 9.47 -17.10
C LYS A 104 28.29 8.88 -17.36
N ARG A 105 27.99 8.48 -18.61
CA ARG A 105 26.75 7.81 -18.98
C ARG A 105 26.48 6.58 -18.12
N GLU A 106 27.48 5.72 -17.92
CA GLU A 106 27.31 4.53 -17.08
C GLU A 106 27.08 4.88 -15.60
N ALA A 107 27.73 5.92 -15.09
CA ALA A 107 27.51 6.42 -13.73
C ALA A 107 26.08 6.96 -13.54
N ASP A 108 25.60 7.78 -14.48
CA ASP A 108 24.26 8.37 -14.45
C ASP A 108 23.17 7.27 -14.51
N ILE A 109 23.36 6.26 -15.38
CA ILE A 109 22.47 5.09 -15.44
C ILE A 109 22.49 4.29 -14.13
N ALA A 110 23.67 4.12 -13.51
CA ALA A 110 23.79 3.40 -12.24
C ALA A 110 23.10 4.16 -11.09
N GLU A 111 23.23 5.48 -11.02
CA GLU A 111 22.55 6.32 -10.04
C GLU A 111 21.02 6.24 -10.22
N ALA A 112 20.52 6.39 -11.46
CA ALA A 112 19.11 6.26 -11.77
C ALA A 112 18.55 4.88 -11.39
N ARG A 113 19.31 3.80 -11.61
CA ARG A 113 18.94 2.45 -11.16
C ARG A 113 18.88 2.34 -9.64
N GLY A 114 19.81 2.95 -8.92
CA GLY A 114 19.79 3.02 -7.46
C GLY A 114 18.52 3.69 -6.94
N ALA A 115 18.24 4.89 -7.44
CA ALA A 115 17.03 5.65 -7.06
C ALA A 115 15.73 4.90 -7.43
N ALA A 116 15.69 4.25 -8.59
CA ALA A 116 14.57 3.42 -9.03
C ALA A 116 14.31 2.24 -8.08
N VAL A 117 15.37 1.55 -7.64
CA VAL A 117 15.27 0.44 -6.67
C VAL A 117 14.76 0.94 -5.31
N ASP A 118 15.29 2.06 -4.81
CA ASP A 118 14.87 2.63 -3.53
C ASP A 118 13.37 3.01 -3.57
N LYS A 119 12.93 3.68 -4.63
CA LYS A 119 11.52 4.07 -4.82
C LYS A 119 10.57 2.86 -4.81
N VAL A 120 10.92 1.79 -5.54
CA VAL A 120 10.12 0.56 -5.56
C VAL A 120 10.15 -0.15 -4.21
N THR A 121 11.28 -0.13 -3.51
CA THR A 121 11.44 -0.75 -2.20
C THR A 121 10.60 -0.04 -1.13
N ASP A 122 10.61 1.29 -1.13
CA ASP A 122 9.80 2.09 -0.21
C ASP A 122 8.30 1.88 -0.45
N ALA A 123 7.84 1.96 -1.70
CA ALA A 123 6.43 1.71 -2.03
C ALA A 123 5.99 0.28 -1.70
N LYS A 124 6.89 -0.70 -1.85
CA LYS A 124 6.63 -2.09 -1.44
C LYS A 124 6.48 -2.22 0.08
N ARG A 125 7.31 -1.53 0.85
CA ARG A 125 7.22 -1.48 2.33
C ARG A 125 5.88 -0.87 2.75
N GLU A 126 5.50 0.27 2.17
CA GLU A 126 4.22 0.94 2.46
C GLU A 126 3.01 0.05 2.16
N LEU A 127 3.05 -0.68 1.03
CA LEU A 127 2.00 -1.66 0.70
C LEU A 127 1.90 -2.76 1.77
N GLU A 128 3.03 -3.31 2.21
CA GLU A 128 3.05 -4.38 3.21
C GLU A 128 2.57 -3.88 4.59
N GLU A 129 2.98 -2.69 5.00
CA GLU A 129 2.51 -2.05 6.24
C GLU A 129 0.99 -1.80 6.19
N THR A 130 0.48 -1.32 5.06
CA THR A 130 -0.96 -1.08 4.86
C THR A 130 -1.75 -2.38 4.93
N LYS A 131 -1.26 -3.46 4.30
CA LYS A 131 -1.86 -4.80 4.38
C LYS A 131 -1.94 -5.30 5.82
N GLN A 132 -0.83 -5.21 6.56
CA GLN A 132 -0.76 -5.68 7.94
C GLN A 132 -1.70 -4.89 8.85
N LYS A 133 -1.75 -3.56 8.68
CA LYS A 133 -2.63 -2.68 9.43
C LYS A 133 -4.10 -2.98 9.14
N ALA A 134 -4.48 -3.19 7.87
CA ALA A 134 -5.86 -3.54 7.51
C ALA A 134 -6.32 -4.86 8.16
N ILE A 135 -5.45 -5.87 8.19
CA ILE A 135 -5.72 -7.15 8.86
C ILE A 135 -5.87 -6.93 10.36
N ALA A 136 -4.95 -6.19 10.99
CA ALA A 136 -4.99 -5.92 12.43
C ALA A 136 -6.26 -5.17 12.87
N ASP A 137 -6.62 -4.11 12.14
CA ASP A 137 -7.81 -3.31 12.39
C ASP A 137 -9.08 -4.18 12.28
N THR A 138 -9.18 -5.01 11.24
CA THR A 138 -10.35 -5.87 11.03
C THR A 138 -10.43 -7.00 12.07
N ARG A 139 -9.31 -7.61 12.47
CA ARG A 139 -9.28 -8.59 13.56
C ARG A 139 -9.75 -8.01 14.88
N LYS A 140 -9.37 -6.75 15.18
CA LYS A 140 -9.83 -6.06 16.39
C LYS A 140 -11.34 -5.85 16.39
N LYS A 141 -11.96 -5.57 15.23
CA LYS A 141 -13.42 -5.49 15.09
C LYS A 141 -14.09 -6.83 15.32
N VAL A 142 -13.57 -7.90 14.71
CA VAL A 142 -14.07 -9.27 14.92
C VAL A 142 -14.03 -9.62 16.41
N GLN A 143 -12.91 -9.40 17.10
CA GLN A 143 -12.78 -9.66 18.54
C GLN A 143 -13.79 -8.86 19.38
N LYS A 144 -14.04 -7.61 19.01
CA LYS A 144 -15.06 -6.78 19.68
C LYS A 144 -16.46 -7.37 19.48
N CYS A 145 -16.79 -7.82 18.27
CA CYS A 145 -18.07 -8.47 17.99
C CYS A 145 -18.21 -9.83 18.68
N GLU A 146 -17.13 -10.62 18.80
CA GLU A 146 -17.13 -11.88 19.57
C GLU A 146 -17.41 -11.63 21.06
N ALA A 147 -16.80 -10.58 21.63
CA ALA A 147 -17.07 -10.19 23.01
C ALA A 147 -18.54 -9.74 23.21
N GLU A 148 -19.09 -8.99 22.25
CA GLU A 148 -20.50 -8.57 22.27
C GLU A 148 -21.44 -9.79 22.21
N VAL A 149 -21.22 -10.72 21.26
CA VAL A 149 -22.00 -11.97 21.18
C VAL A 149 -21.93 -12.74 22.49
N THR A 150 -20.75 -12.85 23.10
CA THR A 150 -20.58 -13.54 24.38
C THR A 150 -21.39 -12.87 25.51
N ALA A 151 -21.40 -11.54 25.55
CA ALA A 151 -22.19 -10.79 26.54
C ALA A 151 -23.69 -11.00 26.34
N GLN A 152 -24.17 -10.89 25.10
CA GLN A 152 -25.58 -11.11 24.74
C GLN A 152 -26.04 -12.55 24.99
N GLU A 153 -25.17 -13.55 24.79
CA GLU A 153 -25.47 -14.94 25.14
C GLU A 153 -25.66 -15.12 26.65
N GLN A 154 -24.89 -14.40 27.48
CA GLN A 154 -25.05 -14.44 28.92
C GLN A 154 -26.34 -13.72 29.37
N GLU A 155 -26.67 -12.57 28.78
CA GLU A 155 -27.90 -11.84 29.08
C GLU A 155 -29.16 -12.66 28.72
N LEU A 156 -29.13 -13.39 27.59
CA LEU A 156 -30.20 -14.31 27.22
C LEU A 156 -30.37 -15.44 28.25
N VAL A 157 -29.27 -16.06 28.69
CA VAL A 157 -29.31 -17.13 29.71
C VAL A 157 -29.91 -16.62 31.03
N ASP A 158 -29.54 -15.40 31.44
CA ASP A 158 -30.08 -14.78 32.66
C ASP A 158 -31.58 -14.49 32.52
N ALA A 159 -32.03 -13.96 31.37
CA ALA A 159 -33.44 -13.72 31.08
C ALA A 159 -34.28 -15.02 31.01
N GLU A 160 -33.74 -16.09 30.43
CA GLU A 160 -34.38 -17.40 30.39
C GLU A 160 -34.54 -17.98 31.81
N ALA A 161 -33.55 -17.79 32.68
CA ALA A 161 -33.62 -18.19 34.08
C ALA A 161 -34.70 -17.42 34.86
N GLU A 162 -34.84 -16.11 34.61
CA GLU A 162 -35.91 -15.28 35.19
C GLU A 162 -37.29 -15.72 34.70
N MET A 163 -37.44 -16.00 33.40
CA MET A 163 -38.69 -16.53 32.84
C MET A 163 -39.06 -17.87 33.48
N ALA A 164 -38.10 -18.79 33.61
CA ALA A 164 -38.34 -20.08 34.27
C ALA A 164 -38.74 -19.91 35.74
N ALA A 165 -38.13 -18.96 36.46
CA ALA A 165 -38.50 -18.64 37.84
C ALA A 165 -39.93 -18.07 37.93
N ALA A 166 -40.31 -17.15 37.03
CA ALA A 166 -41.65 -16.60 36.94
C ALA A 166 -42.69 -17.68 36.63
N GLU A 167 -42.39 -18.63 35.74
CA GLU A 167 -43.26 -19.79 35.49
C GLU A 167 -43.48 -20.65 36.74
N ILE A 168 -42.42 -20.90 37.52
CA ILE A 168 -42.52 -21.67 38.76
C ILE A 168 -43.38 -20.93 39.79
N ARG A 169 -43.22 -19.60 39.92
CA ARG A 169 -44.07 -18.79 40.81
C ARG A 169 -45.52 -18.86 40.39
N LEU A 170 -45.82 -18.68 39.10
CA LEU A 170 -47.18 -18.75 38.55
C LEU A 170 -47.83 -20.13 38.76
N LYS A 171 -47.07 -21.23 38.61
CA LYS A 171 -47.57 -22.60 38.88
C LYS A 171 -48.01 -22.79 40.33
N ASN A 172 -47.45 -22.01 41.26
CA ASN A 172 -47.78 -22.04 42.68
C ASN A 172 -48.68 -20.88 43.12
N ALA A 173 -49.27 -20.14 42.17
CA ALA A 173 -50.12 -18.99 42.44
C ALA A 173 -51.44 -19.39 43.11
N THR A 174 -51.88 -18.57 44.06
CA THR A 174 -53.26 -18.56 44.56
C THR A 174 -54.13 -17.70 43.64
N ASP A 175 -55.46 -17.75 43.79
CA ASP A 175 -56.34 -16.95 42.94
C ASP A 175 -56.13 -15.43 43.14
N ASP A 176 -55.73 -15.02 44.36
CA ASP A 176 -55.52 -13.61 44.70
C ASP A 176 -54.27 -12.98 44.06
N ASN A 177 -53.24 -13.77 43.72
CA ASN A 177 -51.97 -13.26 43.16
C ASN A 177 -51.67 -13.74 41.73
N ARG A 178 -52.57 -14.53 41.13
CA ARG A 178 -52.38 -15.12 39.81
C ARG A 178 -52.25 -14.08 38.70
N ALA A 179 -53.01 -13.00 38.77
CA ALA A 179 -52.98 -11.95 37.76
C ALA A 179 -51.62 -11.24 37.71
N ASP A 180 -51.10 -10.84 38.88
CA ASP A 180 -49.80 -10.16 39.00
C ASP A 180 -48.65 -11.07 38.54
N LEU A 181 -48.68 -12.35 38.93
CA LEU A 181 -47.66 -13.34 38.51
C LEU A 181 -47.73 -13.67 37.01
N GLN A 182 -48.91 -13.55 36.39
CA GLN A 182 -49.05 -13.67 34.95
C GLN A 182 -48.41 -12.48 34.22
N GLU A 183 -48.61 -11.27 34.73
CA GLU A 183 -47.95 -10.06 34.19
C GLU A 183 -46.43 -10.15 34.32
N GLU A 184 -45.91 -10.66 35.45
CA GLU A 184 -44.48 -10.92 35.64
C GLU A 184 -43.93 -11.93 34.61
N LEU A 185 -44.65 -13.03 34.37
CA LEU A 185 -44.27 -14.01 33.34
C LEU A 185 -44.29 -13.41 31.94
N ASP A 186 -45.28 -12.60 31.61
CA ASP A 186 -45.39 -11.96 30.29
C ASP A 186 -44.27 -10.93 30.08
N ALA A 187 -43.89 -10.19 31.13
CA ALA A 187 -42.73 -9.31 31.11
C ALA A 187 -41.41 -10.09 30.92
N ALA A 188 -41.23 -11.21 31.62
CA ALA A 188 -40.03 -12.05 31.49
C ALA A 188 -39.93 -12.67 30.08
N LYS A 189 -41.05 -13.14 29.51
CA LYS A 189 -41.10 -13.62 28.12
C LYS A 189 -40.73 -12.53 27.12
N LYS A 190 -41.19 -11.31 27.36
CA LYS A 190 -40.82 -10.16 26.53
C LYS A 190 -39.32 -9.87 26.61
N ALA A 191 -38.72 -9.92 27.81
CA ALA A 191 -37.28 -9.75 27.99
C ALA A 191 -36.47 -10.83 27.25
N VAL A 192 -36.88 -12.10 27.32
CA VAL A 192 -36.25 -13.18 26.52
C VAL A 192 -36.32 -12.86 25.03
N SER A 193 -37.49 -12.46 24.51
CA SER A 193 -37.63 -12.11 23.10
C SER A 193 -36.80 -10.90 22.67
N GLU A 194 -36.60 -9.91 23.55
CA GLU A 194 -35.72 -8.76 23.30
C GLU A 194 -34.25 -9.23 23.24
N GLN A 195 -33.82 -10.06 24.18
CA GLN A 195 -32.46 -10.62 24.23
C GLN A 195 -32.15 -11.56 23.05
N GLU A 196 -33.12 -12.34 22.60
CA GLU A 196 -32.98 -13.14 21.37
C GLU A 196 -32.75 -12.26 20.13
N ALA A 197 -33.42 -11.11 20.06
CA ALA A 197 -33.24 -10.16 18.97
C ALA A 197 -31.86 -9.49 19.02
N ASP A 198 -31.44 -9.03 20.19
CA ASP A 198 -30.12 -8.40 20.40
C ASP A 198 -28.97 -9.39 20.08
N LEU A 199 -29.10 -10.64 20.50
CA LEU A 199 -28.16 -11.71 20.16
C LEU A 199 -28.12 -11.98 18.64
N ALA A 200 -29.26 -11.96 17.96
CA ALA A 200 -29.33 -12.14 16.51
C ALA A 200 -28.62 -10.99 15.77
N GLU A 201 -28.83 -9.74 16.21
CA GLU A 201 -28.15 -8.57 15.65
C GLU A 201 -26.63 -8.64 15.88
N ALA A 202 -26.18 -9.00 17.09
CA ALA A 202 -24.77 -9.16 17.42
C ALA A 202 -24.11 -10.25 16.54
N LYS A 203 -24.78 -11.39 16.34
CA LYS A 203 -24.32 -12.47 15.44
C LYS A 203 -24.26 -12.01 13.98
N GLN A 204 -25.22 -11.20 13.52
CA GLN A 204 -25.18 -10.62 12.19
C GLN A 204 -23.99 -9.67 12.02
N ALA A 205 -23.72 -8.82 13.01
CA ALA A 205 -22.56 -7.93 13.01
C ALA A 205 -21.24 -8.71 12.98
N LEU A 206 -21.11 -9.76 13.80
CA LEU A 206 -19.95 -10.64 13.79
C LEU A 206 -19.73 -11.28 12.41
N ASN A 207 -20.78 -11.81 11.80
CA ASN A 207 -20.70 -12.42 10.47
C ASN A 207 -20.23 -11.41 9.41
N LYS A 208 -20.68 -10.16 9.50
CA LYS A 208 -20.25 -9.08 8.59
C LYS A 208 -18.76 -8.79 8.75
N GLU A 209 -18.26 -8.62 9.97
CA GLU A 209 -16.84 -8.35 10.23
C GLU A 209 -15.95 -9.55 9.87
N GLN A 210 -16.41 -10.78 10.08
CA GLN A 210 -15.70 -11.99 9.63
C GLN A 210 -15.63 -12.07 8.11
N ALA A 211 -16.69 -11.68 7.40
CA ALA A 211 -16.67 -11.60 5.94
C ALA A 211 -15.69 -10.53 5.45
N GLU A 212 -15.64 -9.39 6.13
CA GLU A 212 -14.68 -8.32 5.82
C GLU A 212 -13.24 -8.76 6.08
N LEU A 213 -12.97 -9.47 7.19
CA LEU A 213 -11.63 -10.03 7.46
C LEU A 213 -11.18 -10.95 6.32
N LYS A 214 -12.07 -11.84 5.84
CA LYS A 214 -11.77 -12.72 4.70
C LYS A 214 -11.47 -11.93 3.43
N ARG A 215 -12.19 -10.82 3.18
CA ARG A 215 -11.92 -9.94 2.04
C ARG A 215 -10.56 -9.29 2.15
N VAL A 216 -10.24 -8.70 3.30
CA VAL A 216 -8.92 -8.10 3.55
C VAL A 216 -7.82 -9.14 3.35
N GLU A 217 -7.90 -10.30 4.01
CA GLU A 217 -6.91 -11.39 3.89
C GLU A 217 -6.77 -11.93 2.45
N SER A 218 -7.83 -11.84 1.64
CA SER A 218 -7.76 -12.20 0.21
C SER A 218 -7.13 -11.10 -0.64
N SER A 219 -7.36 -9.83 -0.31
CA SER A 219 -6.79 -8.66 -1.00
C SER A 219 -5.30 -8.45 -0.70
N THR A 220 -4.82 -9.00 0.41
CA THR A 220 -3.43 -8.90 0.83
C THR A 220 -2.52 -9.96 0.20
N LYS A 221 -3.09 -11.00 -0.43
CA LYS A 221 -2.34 -12.04 -1.17
C LYS A 221 -1.85 -11.50 -2.51
#